data_AF-A0A935YGG1-F1
#
_entry.id   AF-A0A935YGG1-F1
#
_cell.length_a   1.000
_cell.length_b   1.000
_cell.length_c   1.000
_cell.angle_alpha   90.00
_cell.angle_beta   90.00
_cell.angle_gamma   90.00
#
_symmetry.space_group_name_H-M   'P 1'
#
loop_
_entity.id
_entity.type
_entity.pdbx_description
1 polymer ?
#
loop_
_entity_poly.entity_id
_entity_poly.type
_entity_poly.pdbx_seq_one_letter_code
_entity_poly.pdbx_strand_id
1 'polypeptide(L)'
;MRVDAAALGRGNVLAAQAALQDADDDLDAIEAAAKRIRTPDVAKTVGHLVITARNLLKQVEAEPAKLADIRRLVAVYLPRTRDITESYADIESGGKLDPARVERVRVVLGRIDDTFQHFGQRLVEGQAKSLDVDLALLESSIKQELESRP
;
A
#
# COMPACT_ATOMS: atom_id res chain seq x y z
N MET A 1 13.97 -4.28 32.89
CA MET A 1 13.45 -5.09 31.78
C MET A 1 13.96 -4.48 30.47
N ARG A 2 15.08 -4.99 29.92
CA ARG A 2 15.58 -4.54 28.61
C ARG A 2 14.87 -5.39 27.57
N VAL A 3 14.02 -4.77 26.76
CA VAL A 3 13.41 -5.47 25.63
C VAL A 3 14.51 -5.64 24.57
N ASP A 4 14.80 -6.88 24.19
CA ASP A 4 15.82 -7.18 23.19
C ASP A 4 15.40 -6.66 21.81
N ALA A 5 16.27 -5.87 21.17
CA ALA A 5 16.03 -5.34 19.82
C ALA A 5 15.74 -6.44 18.79
N ALA A 6 16.33 -7.63 18.96
CA ALA A 6 16.06 -8.80 18.12
C ALA A 6 14.66 -9.42 18.34
N ALA A 7 14.06 -9.28 19.53
CA ALA A 7 12.68 -9.69 19.78
C ALA A 7 11.69 -8.69 19.16
N LEU A 8 12.00 -7.39 19.24
CA LEU A 8 11.22 -6.33 18.59
C LEU A 8 11.23 -6.47 17.06
N GLY A 9 12.39 -6.73 16.46
CA GLY A 9 12.52 -6.94 15.01
C GLY A 9 11.68 -8.13 14.52
N ARG A 10 11.72 -9.27 15.24
CA ARG A 10 10.90 -10.44 14.89
C ARG A 10 9.39 -10.18 15.02
N GLY A 11 8.97 -9.44 16.05
CA GLY A 11 7.57 -9.05 16.20
C GLY A 11 7.06 -8.19 15.03
N ASN A 12 7.88 -7.26 14.56
CA ASN A 12 7.53 -6.42 13.41
C ASN A 12 7.39 -7.22 12.11
N VAL A 13 8.28 -8.19 11.87
CA VAL A 13 8.21 -9.05 10.68
C VAL A 13 6.95 -9.90 10.67
N LEU A 14 6.59 -10.51 11.81
CA LEU A 14 5.37 -11.32 11.92
C LEU A 14 4.10 -10.47 11.73
N ALA A 15 4.07 -9.27 12.32
CA ALA A 15 2.96 -8.35 12.14
C ALA A 15 2.83 -7.88 10.67
N ALA A 16 3.96 -7.64 9.99
CA ALA A 16 3.98 -7.32 8.57
C ALA A 16 3.44 -8.47 7.72
N GLN A 17 3.90 -9.69 7.96
CA GLN A 17 3.43 -10.87 7.22
C GLN A 17 1.92 -11.08 7.36
N ALA A 18 1.39 -10.99 8.59
CA ALA A 18 -0.05 -11.12 8.81
C ALA A 18 -0.84 -10.02 8.09
N ALA A 19 -0.41 -8.76 8.20
CA ALA A 19 -1.07 -7.66 7.53
C ALA A 19 -0.98 -7.74 6.00
N LEU A 20 0.14 -8.24 5.46
CA LEU A 20 0.31 -8.47 4.02
C LEU A 20 -0.62 -9.57 3.53
N GLN A 21 -0.77 -10.66 4.28
CA GLN A 21 -1.70 -11.74 3.93
C GLN A 21 -3.15 -11.23 3.90
N ASP A 22 -3.59 -10.54 4.95
CA ASP A 22 -4.94 -9.97 5.01
C ASP A 22 -5.18 -8.99 3.84
N ALA A 23 -4.16 -8.21 3.50
CA ALA A 23 -4.22 -7.25 2.39
C ALA A 23 -4.29 -7.93 1.02
N ASP A 24 -3.55 -9.01 0.81
CA ASP A 24 -3.59 -9.79 -0.42
C ASP A 24 -4.96 -10.45 -0.60
N ASP A 25 -5.55 -11.01 0.46
CA ASP A 25 -6.90 -11.57 0.45
C ASP A 25 -7.95 -10.51 0.05
N ASP A 26 -7.85 -9.30 0.61
CA ASP A 26 -8.70 -8.17 0.22
C ASP A 26 -8.51 -7.76 -1.25
N LEU A 27 -7.26 -7.72 -1.74
CA LEU A 27 -6.94 -7.32 -3.11
C LEU A 27 -7.39 -8.36 -4.14
N ASP A 28 -7.28 -9.65 -3.83
CA ASP A 28 -7.79 -10.73 -4.68
C ASP A 28 -9.32 -10.62 -4.81
N ALA A 29 -10.02 -10.32 -3.72
CA ALA A 29 -11.46 -10.08 -3.73
C ALA A 29 -11.85 -8.83 -4.55
N ILE A 30 -11.12 -7.72 -4.38
CA ILE A 30 -11.31 -6.50 -5.19
C ILE A 30 -11.09 -6.80 -6.68
N GLU A 31 -10.04 -7.54 -7.02
CA GLU A 31 -9.72 -7.89 -8.41
C GLU A 31 -10.79 -8.81 -9.02
N ALA A 32 -11.29 -9.79 -8.25
CA ALA A 32 -12.39 -10.65 -8.66
C ALA A 32 -13.68 -9.86 -8.88
N ALA A 33 -13.98 -8.88 -8.02
CA ALA A 33 -15.11 -7.97 -8.20
C ALA A 33 -14.94 -7.08 -9.43
N ALA A 34 -13.74 -6.54 -9.66
CA ALA A 34 -13.42 -5.72 -10.83
C ALA A 34 -13.71 -6.44 -12.15
N LYS A 35 -13.38 -7.74 -12.23
CA LYS A 35 -13.65 -8.59 -13.42
C LYS A 35 -15.15 -8.79 -13.69
N ARG A 36 -16.01 -8.60 -12.69
CA ARG A 36 -17.48 -8.70 -12.81
C ARG A 36 -18.13 -7.38 -13.19
N ILE A 37 -17.44 -6.26 -13.01
CA ILE A 37 -17.96 -4.92 -13.33
C ILE A 37 -18.03 -4.73 -14.85
N ARG A 38 -19.23 -4.36 -15.33
CA ARG A 38 -19.56 -4.11 -16.73
C ARG A 38 -19.37 -2.66 -17.14
N THR A 39 -19.45 -1.72 -16.19
CA THR A 39 -19.20 -0.29 -16.46
C THR A 39 -17.68 -0.07 -16.61
N PRO A 40 -17.18 0.22 -17.85
CA PRO A 40 -15.75 0.11 -18.15
C PRO A 40 -14.84 1.08 -17.41
N ASP A 41 -15.32 2.29 -17.13
CA ASP A 41 -14.59 3.31 -16.39
C ASP A 41 -14.41 2.93 -14.92
N VAL A 42 -15.44 2.38 -14.27
CA VAL A 42 -15.35 1.86 -12.91
C VAL A 42 -14.42 0.66 -12.85
N ALA A 43 -14.55 -0.31 -13.77
CA ALA A 43 -13.66 -1.46 -13.84
C ALA A 43 -12.19 -1.04 -14.00
N LYS A 44 -11.91 -0.04 -14.85
CA LYS A 44 -10.56 0.52 -15.04
C LYS A 44 -10.03 1.18 -13.76
N THR A 45 -10.84 1.99 -13.07
CA THR A 45 -10.45 2.63 -11.82
C THR A 45 -10.11 1.60 -10.74
N VAL A 46 -10.93 0.56 -10.58
CA VAL A 46 -10.66 -0.51 -9.61
C VAL A 46 -9.42 -1.31 -9.99
N GLY A 47 -9.24 -1.65 -11.27
CA GLY A 47 -8.04 -2.36 -11.73
C GLY A 47 -6.77 -1.56 -11.47
N HIS A 48 -6.79 -0.24 -11.67
CA HIS A 48 -5.65 0.61 -11.34
C HIS A 48 -5.35 0.63 -9.83
N LEU A 49 -6.39 0.75 -9.00
CA LEU A 49 -6.27 0.67 -7.54
C LEU A 49 -5.57 -0.62 -7.09
N VAL A 50 -5.97 -1.78 -7.63
CA VAL A 50 -5.34 -3.07 -7.30
C VAL A 50 -3.85 -3.05 -7.62
N ILE A 51 -3.46 -2.53 -8.79
CA ILE A 51 -2.05 -2.43 -9.20
C ILE A 51 -1.27 -1.53 -8.24
N THR A 52 -1.80 -0.33 -7.94
CA THR A 52 -1.18 0.61 -7.01
C THR A 52 -1.00 -0.01 -5.62
N ALA A 53 -2.05 -0.65 -5.09
CA ALA A 53 -2.03 -1.25 -3.78
C ALA A 53 -1.04 -2.42 -3.70
N ARG A 54 -1.02 -3.34 -4.69
CA ARG A 54 -0.03 -4.43 -4.74
C ARG A 54 1.41 -3.89 -4.80
N ASN A 55 1.65 -2.83 -5.56
CA ASN A 55 2.97 -2.20 -5.61
C ASN A 55 3.38 -1.61 -4.26
N LEU A 56 2.44 -1.04 -3.51
CA LEU A 56 2.68 -0.56 -2.15
C LEU A 56 3.02 -1.71 -1.19
N LEU A 57 2.25 -2.81 -1.23
CA LEU A 57 2.49 -3.97 -0.36
C LEU A 57 3.86 -4.61 -0.62
N LYS A 58 4.30 -4.70 -1.88
CA LYS A 58 5.65 -5.17 -2.22
C LYS A 58 6.77 -4.35 -1.57
N GLN A 59 6.57 -3.05 -1.38
CA GLN A 59 7.55 -2.22 -0.67
C GLN A 59 7.62 -2.56 0.82
N VAL A 60 6.49 -2.95 1.43
CA VAL A 60 6.43 -3.38 2.83
C VAL A 60 6.94 -4.81 3.00
N GLU A 61 6.72 -5.68 2.01
CA GLU A 61 7.32 -7.01 1.99
C GLU A 61 8.85 -6.92 1.96
N ALA A 62 9.40 -6.01 1.14
CA ALA A 62 10.84 -5.75 1.08
C ALA A 62 11.39 -5.12 2.38
N GLU A 63 10.59 -4.26 3.04
CA GLU A 63 11.01 -3.56 4.26
C GLU A 63 9.85 -3.52 5.30
N PRO A 64 9.70 -4.57 6.13
CA PRO A 64 8.58 -4.73 7.06
C PRO A 64 8.35 -3.56 8.03
N ALA A 65 9.39 -2.78 8.34
CA ALA A 65 9.27 -1.60 9.21
C ALA A 65 8.33 -0.52 8.63
N LYS A 66 8.23 -0.44 7.29
CA LYS A 66 7.35 0.50 6.59
C LYS A 66 5.86 0.24 6.78
N LEU A 67 5.47 -0.95 7.29
CA LEU A 67 4.08 -1.23 7.62
C LEU A 67 3.51 -0.15 8.55
N ALA A 68 4.31 0.37 9.48
CA ALA A 68 3.86 1.40 10.42
C ALA A 68 3.29 2.64 9.72
N ASP A 69 3.86 3.05 8.59
CA ASP A 69 3.47 4.24 7.85
C ASP A 69 2.16 4.07 7.07
N ILE A 70 1.83 2.83 6.71
CA ILE A 70 0.65 2.50 5.89
C ILE A 70 -0.39 1.64 6.61
N ARG A 71 -0.18 1.35 7.90
CA ARG A 71 -1.01 0.42 8.67
C ARG A 71 -2.51 0.71 8.58
N ARG A 72 -2.88 2.00 8.63
CA ARG A 72 -4.28 2.42 8.50
C ARG A 72 -4.84 2.15 7.11
N LEU A 73 -4.02 2.34 6.07
CA LEU A 73 -4.42 2.11 4.69
C LEU A 73 -4.73 0.62 4.46
N VAL A 74 -3.85 -0.25 4.96
CA VAL A 74 -4.03 -1.70 4.90
C VAL A 74 -5.21 -2.15 5.76
N ALA A 75 -5.23 -1.83 7.06
CA ALA A 75 -6.19 -2.42 7.99
C ALA A 75 -7.61 -1.82 7.92
N VAL A 76 -7.80 -0.66 7.28
CA VAL A 76 -9.10 0.04 7.26
C VAL A 76 -9.59 0.35 5.85
N TYR A 77 -8.71 0.82 4.96
CA TYR A 77 -9.15 1.26 3.64
C TYR A 77 -9.27 0.10 2.66
N LEU A 78 -8.38 -0.91 2.69
CA LEU A 78 -8.52 -2.10 1.83
C LEU A 78 -9.85 -2.85 2.07
N PRO A 79 -10.22 -3.23 3.31
CA PRO A 79 -11.48 -3.94 3.55
C PRO A 79 -12.69 -3.14 3.07
N ARG A 80 -12.70 -1.82 3.33
CA ARG A 80 -13.79 -0.94 2.87
C ARG A 80 -13.86 -0.83 1.36
N THR A 81 -12.70 -0.83 0.69
CA THR A 81 -12.63 -0.81 -0.78
C THR A 81 -13.16 -2.10 -1.35
N ARG A 82 -12.84 -3.25 -0.74
CA ARG A 82 -13.41 -4.55 -1.08
C ARG A 82 -14.93 -4.50 -0.97
N ASP A 83 -15.47 -4.13 0.19
CA ASP A 83 -16.91 -4.12 0.45
C ASP A 83 -17.67 -3.21 -0.55
N ILE A 84 -17.12 -2.03 -0.86
CA ILE A 84 -17.70 -1.09 -1.84
C ILE A 84 -17.67 -1.69 -3.25
N THR A 85 -16.54 -2.30 -3.63
CA THR A 85 -16.35 -2.84 -4.98
C THR A 85 -17.22 -4.06 -5.22
N GLU A 86 -17.30 -4.98 -4.25
CA GLU A 86 -18.18 -6.15 -4.27
C GLU A 86 -19.65 -5.72 -4.34
N SER A 87 -20.07 -4.81 -3.45
CA SER A 87 -21.44 -4.29 -3.45
C SER A 87 -21.79 -3.63 -4.79
N TYR A 88 -20.86 -2.88 -5.38
CA TYR A 88 -21.10 -2.25 -6.67
C TYR A 88 -21.28 -3.28 -7.78
N ALA A 89 -20.40 -4.28 -7.87
CA ALA A 89 -20.48 -5.35 -8.86
C ALA A 89 -21.80 -6.13 -8.73
N ASP A 90 -22.23 -6.42 -7.51
CA ASP A 90 -23.46 -7.16 -7.24
C ASP A 90 -24.70 -6.36 -7.64
N ILE A 91 -24.79 -5.08 -7.25
CA ILE A 91 -25.93 -4.23 -7.61
C ILE A 91 -25.98 -4.02 -9.13
N GLU A 92 -24.83 -3.80 -9.77
CA GLU A 92 -24.77 -3.66 -11.23
C GLU A 92 -25.21 -4.94 -11.94
N SER A 93 -24.89 -6.13 -11.41
CA SER A 93 -25.35 -7.40 -11.98
C SER A 93 -26.88 -7.51 -11.99
N GLY A 94 -27.55 -6.93 -10.99
CA GLY A 94 -29.01 -6.92 -10.83
C GLY A 94 -29.76 -5.98 -11.78
N GLY A 95 -29.07 -5.06 -12.48
CA GLY A 95 -29.72 -4.19 -13.45
C GLY A 95 -28.99 -2.89 -13.72
N LYS A 96 -29.65 -1.99 -14.47
CA LYS A 96 -29.08 -0.70 -14.82
C LYS A 96 -29.01 0.21 -13.59
N LEU A 97 -27.82 0.73 -13.32
CA LEU A 97 -27.58 1.70 -12.25
C LEU A 97 -27.92 3.13 -12.70
N ASP A 98 -28.31 3.96 -11.73
CA ASP A 98 -28.38 5.42 -11.90
C ASP A 98 -26.99 5.99 -12.23
N PRO A 99 -26.82 6.74 -13.35
CA PRO A 99 -25.55 7.35 -13.72
C PRO A 99 -24.90 8.18 -12.62
N ALA A 100 -25.68 8.91 -11.81
CA ALA A 100 -25.12 9.70 -10.72
C ALA A 100 -24.54 8.83 -9.60
N ARG A 101 -25.10 7.63 -9.38
CA ARG A 101 -24.53 6.64 -8.45
C ARG A 101 -23.24 6.04 -8.99
N VAL A 102 -23.20 5.67 -10.27
CA VAL A 102 -22.00 5.16 -10.93
C VAL A 102 -20.85 6.15 -10.79
N GLU A 103 -21.11 7.43 -11.10
CA GLU A 103 -20.10 8.48 -11.00
C GLU A 103 -19.61 8.69 -9.56
N ARG A 104 -20.51 8.69 -8.57
CA ARG A 104 -20.11 8.79 -7.16
C ARG A 104 -19.17 7.66 -6.74
N VAL A 105 -19.47 6.43 -7.14
CA VAL A 105 -18.63 5.26 -6.84
C VAL A 105 -17.26 5.42 -7.51
N ARG A 106 -17.23 5.77 -8.81
CA ARG A 106 -15.99 6.01 -9.56
C ARG A 106 -15.10 7.05 -8.88
N VAL A 107 -15.67 8.19 -8.47
CA VAL A 107 -14.93 9.27 -7.78
C VAL A 107 -14.37 8.81 -6.44
N VAL A 108 -15.15 8.05 -5.65
CA VAL A 108 -14.69 7.53 -4.35
C VAL A 108 -13.53 6.55 -4.54
N LEU A 109 -13.68 5.58 -5.46
CA LEU A 109 -12.64 4.59 -5.75
C LEU A 109 -11.37 5.26 -6.30
N GLY A 110 -11.51 6.28 -7.16
CA GLY A 110 -10.39 7.10 -7.63
C GLY A 110 -9.65 7.81 -6.51
N ARG A 111 -10.36 8.42 -5.56
CA ARG A 111 -9.72 9.08 -4.40
C ARG A 111 -8.98 8.09 -3.49
N ILE A 112 -9.48 6.86 -3.38
CA ILE A 112 -8.80 5.81 -2.64
C ILE A 112 -7.50 5.44 -3.37
N ASP A 113 -7.56 5.20 -4.69
CA ASP A 113 -6.38 4.95 -5.51
C ASP A 113 -5.33 6.07 -5.41
N ASP A 114 -5.73 7.34 -5.53
CA ASP A 114 -4.84 8.50 -5.33
C ASP A 114 -4.16 8.47 -3.95
N THR A 115 -4.87 8.01 -2.92
CA THR A 115 -4.32 7.85 -1.57
C THR A 115 -3.25 6.76 -1.55
N PHE A 116 -3.50 5.60 -2.16
CA PHE A 116 -2.49 4.54 -2.27
C PHE A 116 -1.25 5.00 -3.04
N GLN A 117 -1.42 5.75 -4.14
CA GLN A 117 -0.31 6.29 -4.91
C GLN A 117 0.52 7.27 -4.07
N HIS A 118 -0.14 8.17 -3.33
CA HIS A 118 0.54 9.13 -2.47
C HIS A 118 1.39 8.45 -1.39
N PHE A 119 0.84 7.43 -0.71
CA PHE A 119 1.61 6.67 0.28
C PHE A 119 2.74 5.87 -0.36
N GLY A 120 2.53 5.26 -1.53
CA GLY A 120 3.56 4.56 -2.28
C GLY A 120 4.73 5.47 -2.64
N GLN A 121 4.43 6.68 -3.13
CA GLN A 121 5.44 7.69 -3.44
C GLN A 121 6.21 8.12 -2.19
N ARG A 122 5.52 8.35 -1.06
CA ARG A 122 6.17 8.72 0.21
C ARG A 122 7.11 7.65 0.75
N LEU A 123 6.78 6.37 0.60
CA LEU A 123 7.67 5.28 1.01
C LEU A 123 8.95 5.21 0.17
N VAL A 124 8.87 5.55 -1.12
CA VAL A 124 10.04 5.65 -2.01
C VAL A 124 10.88 6.88 -1.67
N GLU A 125 10.25 8.04 -1.46
CA GLU A 125 10.93 9.27 -1.06
C GLU A 125 11.64 9.14 0.29
N GLY A 126 11.04 8.43 1.24
CA GLY A 126 11.66 8.09 2.52
C GLY A 126 12.93 7.24 2.34
N GLN A 127 12.90 6.25 1.45
CA GLN A 127 14.06 5.42 1.13
C GLN A 127 15.18 6.20 0.46
N ALA A 128 14.87 7.06 -0.52
CA ALA A 128 15.86 7.90 -1.18
C ALA A 128 16.58 8.80 -0.16
N LYS A 129 15.82 9.43 0.75
CA LYS A 129 16.38 10.26 1.83
C LYS A 129 17.25 9.45 2.80
N SER A 130 16.85 8.23 3.15
CA SER A 130 17.66 7.36 4.02
C SER A 130 18.99 7.01 3.34
N LEU A 131 18.96 6.65 2.06
CA LEU A 131 20.16 6.33 1.29
C LEU A 131 21.12 7.53 1.19
N ASP A 132 20.59 8.73 0.96
CA ASP A 132 21.40 9.96 0.93
C ASP A 132 22.10 10.23 2.27
N VAL A 133 21.41 9.98 3.39
CA VAL A 133 21.99 10.09 4.73
C VAL A 133 23.07 9.03 4.95
N ASP A 134 22.80 7.78 4.58
CA ASP A 134 23.76 6.68 4.74
C ASP A 134 25.03 6.93 3.90
N LEU A 135 24.88 7.44 2.68
CA LEU A 135 26.00 7.86 1.84
C LEU A 135 26.79 9.00 2.46
N ALA A 136 26.13 10.04 2.97
CA ALA A 136 26.80 11.16 3.64
C ALA A 136 27.59 10.71 4.89
N LEU A 137 27.04 9.77 5.66
CA LEU A 137 27.74 9.17 6.82
C LEU A 137 28.95 8.35 6.39
N LEU A 138 28.83 7.56 5.31
CA LEU A 138 29.94 6.79 4.76
C LEU A 138 31.05 7.70 4.22
N GLU A 139 30.70 8.74 3.48
CA GLU A 139 31.64 9.76 2.99
C GLU A 139 32.39 10.45 4.14
N SER A 140 31.65 10.81 5.20
CA SER A 140 32.25 11.40 6.41
C SER A 140 33.22 10.44 7.10
N SER A 141 32.86 9.16 7.19
CA SER A 141 33.69 8.11 7.81
C SER A 141 34.97 7.86 7.03
N ILE A 142 34.89 7.76 5.70
CA ILE A 142 36.05 7.61 4.81
C ILE A 142 36.99 8.82 4.94
N LYS A 143 36.44 10.04 4.96
CA LYS A 143 37.23 11.25 5.11
C LYS A 143 37.98 11.29 6.43
N GLN A 144 37.30 10.97 7.54
CA GLN A 144 37.94 10.89 8.86
C GLN A 144 39.05 9.84 8.90
N GLU A 145 38.85 8.67 8.29
CA GLU A 145 39.86 7.61 8.26
C GLU A 145 41.08 7.98 7.39
N LEU A 146 40.88 8.70 6.29
CA LEU A 146 41.98 9.22 5.48
C LEU A 146 42.77 10.33 6.20
N GLU A 147 42.09 11.19 6.95
CA GLU A 147 42.70 12.29 7.72
C GLU A 147 43.39 11.83 9.00
N SER A 148 43.06 10.64 9.51
CA SER A 148 43.63 10.06 10.73
C SER A 148 44.78 9.07 10.47
N ARG A 149 45.14 8.81 9.20
CA ARG A 149 46.37 8.09 8.86
C ARG A 149 47.57 9.04 8.86
N PRO A 150 48.62 8.78 9.67
CA PRO A 150 49.83 9.60 9.72
C PRO A 150 50.71 9.48 8.47
#